data_AF-A0A2V5N3X1-F1
#
_entry.id   AF-A0A2V5N3X1-F1
#
_cell.length_a   1.000
_cell.length_b   1.000
_cell.length_c   1.000
_cell.angle_alpha   90.00
_cell.angle_beta   90.00
_cell.angle_gamma   90.00
#
_symmetry.space_group_name_H-M   'P 1'
#
loop_
_entity.id
_entity.type
_entity.pdbx_description
1 polymer ?
#
loop_
_entity_poly.entity_id
_entity_poly.type
_entity_poly.pdbx_seq_one_letter_code
_entity_poly.pdbx_strand_id
1 'polypeptide(L)'
;VFTSNNKKAIIANGQEIPVPVSTLSNAAVAGTVASVQSSIEFKKVALQLEVVPLINSEKEVSLDILQKIDSVVPNSNVNIGGNSVPTISTRYIRTNVSAPNCSTIVLGGLIQDNKNVSKGGIPYLSKLPVVGPLFRNTIKNHDRTELIILMRPEVNLTKLDLYRLRQKHEDRSHFGPELEQDDCPDCPKAGDGKQLPPPDVPSAKGE
;
A
#
# COMPACT_ATOMS: atom_id res chain seq x y z
N VAL A 1 -7.62 -9.99 -2.39
CA VAL A 1 -8.96 -9.45 -2.75
C VAL A 1 -9.61 -10.45 -3.71
N PHE A 2 -10.88 -10.80 -3.49
CA PHE A 2 -11.64 -11.69 -4.37
C PHE A 2 -12.76 -10.88 -5.04
N THR A 3 -13.05 -11.15 -6.31
CA THR A 3 -14.14 -10.49 -7.04
C THR A 3 -14.64 -11.39 -8.17
N SER A 4 -15.87 -11.15 -8.59
CA SER A 4 -16.48 -11.82 -9.74
C SER A 4 -15.98 -11.24 -11.06
N ASN A 5 -16.13 -11.99 -12.15
CA ASN A 5 -15.84 -11.50 -13.49
C ASN A 5 -16.62 -10.20 -13.78
N ASN A 6 -15.94 -9.21 -14.36
CA ASN A 6 -16.50 -7.90 -14.69
C ASN A 6 -17.12 -7.14 -13.49
N LYS A 7 -16.64 -7.42 -12.27
CA LYS A 7 -17.03 -6.69 -11.07
C LYS A 7 -15.82 -6.00 -10.47
N LYS A 8 -15.96 -4.69 -10.26
CA LYS A 8 -14.96 -3.88 -9.56
C LYS A 8 -14.88 -4.32 -8.10
N ALA A 9 -13.66 -4.59 -7.64
CA ALA A 9 -13.36 -4.72 -6.22
C ALA A 9 -12.37 -3.64 -5.79
N ILE A 10 -12.58 -3.14 -4.58
CA ILE A 10 -11.77 -2.10 -3.96
C ILE A 10 -11.37 -2.59 -2.57
N ILE A 11 -10.08 -2.51 -2.26
CA ILE A 11 -9.57 -2.67 -0.90
C ILE A 11 -8.74 -1.44 -0.56
N ALA A 12 -8.99 -0.86 0.61
CA ALA A 12 -8.23 0.28 1.09
C ALA A 12 -7.92 0.13 2.58
N ASN A 13 -6.70 0.51 2.97
CA ASN A 13 -6.25 0.57 4.35
C ASN A 13 -5.46 1.85 4.56
N GLY A 14 -5.75 2.60 5.60
CA GLY A 14 -5.06 3.85 5.87
C GLY A 14 -5.67 4.64 7.01
N GLN A 15 -5.29 5.90 7.09
CA GLN A 15 -5.69 6.84 8.14
C GLN A 15 -5.96 8.23 7.54
N GLU A 16 -6.64 9.07 8.29
CA GLU A 16 -6.84 10.47 7.92
C GLU A 16 -5.96 11.36 8.78
N ILE A 17 -5.28 12.31 8.14
CA ILE A 17 -4.44 13.28 8.84
C ILE A 17 -5.09 14.68 8.74
N PRO A 18 -5.19 15.43 9.86
CA PRO A 18 -5.68 16.80 9.83
C PRO A 18 -4.63 17.71 9.22
N VAL A 19 -5.01 18.49 8.21
CA VAL A 19 -4.15 19.48 7.53
C VAL A 19 -4.81 20.85 7.63
N PRO A 20 -4.14 21.88 8.20
CA PRO A 20 -4.69 23.22 8.25
C PRO A 20 -4.68 23.85 6.85
N VAL A 21 -5.84 24.30 6.38
CA VAL A 21 -6.01 24.90 5.03
C VAL A 21 -6.10 26.42 5.03
N SER A 22 -6.49 27.01 6.16
CA SER A 22 -6.54 28.46 6.33
C SER A 22 -6.34 28.84 7.79
N THR A 23 -5.55 29.86 8.04
CA THR A 23 -5.39 30.48 9.37
C THR A 23 -5.66 31.96 9.27
N LEU A 24 -6.69 32.42 9.99
CA LEU A 24 -6.94 33.84 10.19
C LEU A 24 -6.43 34.22 11.58
N SER A 25 -5.52 35.19 11.62
CA SER A 25 -5.05 35.82 12.86
C SER A 25 -5.40 37.29 12.83
N ASN A 26 -6.10 37.77 13.85
CA ASN A 26 -6.33 39.21 14.02
C ASN A 26 -5.05 39.89 14.55
N ALA A 27 -4.80 41.14 14.15
CA ALA A 27 -3.69 41.91 14.68
C ALA A 27 -3.88 42.13 16.19
N ALA A 28 -2.90 41.74 17.00
CA ALA A 28 -2.91 42.00 18.43
C ALA A 28 -2.83 43.52 18.67
N VAL A 29 -3.86 44.11 19.27
CA VAL A 29 -3.83 45.48 19.79
C VAL A 29 -3.32 45.43 21.24
N ALA A 30 -2.45 46.37 21.60
CA ALA A 30 -1.67 46.39 22.84
C ALA A 30 -2.43 45.84 24.07
N GLY A 31 -1.97 44.70 24.60
CA GLY A 31 -2.53 44.05 25.79
C GLY A 31 -3.50 42.90 25.53
N THR A 32 -3.84 42.59 24.27
CA THR A 32 -4.77 41.49 23.91
C THR A 32 -4.05 40.42 23.08
N VAL A 33 -4.24 39.14 23.44
CA VAL A 33 -3.73 38.00 22.66
C VAL A 33 -4.48 37.91 21.33
N ALA A 34 -3.75 37.81 20.21
CA ALA A 34 -4.36 37.61 18.89
C ALA A 34 -5.20 36.32 18.87
N SER A 35 -6.45 36.42 18.46
CA SER A 35 -7.30 35.26 18.20
C SER A 35 -6.82 34.59 16.90
N VAL A 36 -6.43 33.32 16.97
CA VAL A 36 -6.06 32.51 15.81
C VAL A 36 -7.18 31.50 15.54
N GLN A 37 -7.83 31.62 14.39
CA GLN A 37 -8.80 30.65 13.92
C GLN A 37 -8.17 29.83 12.79
N SER A 38 -8.17 28.50 12.93
CA SER A 38 -7.64 27.58 11.90
C SER A 38 -8.76 26.72 11.35
N SER A 39 -8.88 26.66 10.03
CA SER A 39 -9.72 25.68 9.32
C SER A 39 -8.89 24.44 9.00
N ILE A 40 -9.39 23.27 9.38
CA ILE A 40 -8.72 21.97 9.24
C ILE A 40 -9.47 21.15 8.20
N GLU A 41 -8.74 20.59 7.24
CA GLU A 41 -9.23 19.61 6.27
C GLU A 41 -8.57 18.25 6.55
N PHE A 42 -9.35 17.17 6.56
CA PHE A 42 -8.82 15.82 6.71
C PHE A 42 -8.36 15.27 5.36
N LYS A 43 -7.07 14.92 5.26
CA LYS A 43 -6.50 14.27 4.08
C LYS A 43 -6.31 12.79 4.35
N LYS A 44 -6.89 11.94 3.49
CA LYS A 44 -6.74 10.48 3.57
C LYS A 44 -5.37 10.06 3.05
N VAL A 45 -4.64 9.31 3.88
CA VAL A 45 -3.38 8.64 3.54
C VAL A 45 -3.64 7.15 3.61
N ALA A 46 -3.80 6.50 2.46
CA ALA A 46 -4.14 5.09 2.38
C ALA A 46 -3.39 4.35 1.27
N LEU A 47 -3.19 3.06 1.51
CA LEU A 47 -2.96 2.07 0.47
C LEU A 47 -4.32 1.65 -0.10
N GLN A 48 -4.54 1.87 -1.38
CA GLN A 48 -5.76 1.52 -2.10
C GLN A 48 -5.44 0.71 -3.35
N LEU A 49 -6.18 -0.36 -3.56
CA LEU A 49 -6.13 -1.19 -4.75
C LEU A 49 -7.55 -1.38 -5.29
N GLU A 50 -7.77 -0.98 -6.54
CA GLU A 50 -8.96 -1.27 -7.31
C GLU A 50 -8.60 -2.20 -8.47
N VAL A 51 -9.43 -3.21 -8.69
CA VAL A 51 -9.24 -4.18 -9.77
C VAL A 51 -10.58 -4.48 -10.44
N VAL A 52 -10.59 -4.52 -11.76
CA VAL A 52 -11.69 -5.04 -12.58
C VAL A 52 -11.13 -6.17 -13.46
N PRO A 53 -11.48 -7.44 -13.18
CA PRO A 53 -11.06 -8.54 -14.03
C PRO A 53 -12.03 -8.77 -15.18
N LEU A 54 -11.50 -9.18 -16.31
CA LEU A 54 -12.21 -9.73 -17.46
C LEU A 54 -11.55 -11.06 -17.83
N ILE A 55 -12.28 -12.15 -17.62
CA ILE A 55 -11.80 -13.50 -17.89
C ILE A 55 -12.25 -13.92 -19.29
N ASN A 56 -11.32 -14.38 -20.12
CA ASN A 56 -11.61 -14.91 -21.46
C ASN A 56 -11.83 -16.44 -21.43
N SER A 57 -12.20 -17.03 -22.58
CA SER A 57 -12.46 -18.47 -22.72
C SER A 57 -11.21 -19.35 -22.51
N GLU A 58 -10.02 -18.80 -22.66
CA GLU A 58 -8.73 -19.50 -22.50
C GLU A 58 -8.16 -19.38 -21.07
N LYS A 59 -8.94 -18.85 -20.12
CA LYS A 59 -8.52 -18.57 -18.72
C LYS A 59 -7.39 -17.52 -18.64
N GLU A 60 -7.21 -16.72 -19.68
CA GLU A 60 -6.47 -15.48 -19.59
C GLU A 60 -7.34 -14.44 -18.87
N VAL A 61 -6.69 -13.62 -18.06
CA VAL A 61 -7.35 -12.60 -17.25
C VAL A 61 -6.78 -11.26 -17.65
N SER A 62 -7.63 -10.44 -18.25
CA SER A 62 -7.35 -9.02 -18.46
C SER A 62 -7.77 -8.25 -17.20
N LEU A 63 -6.91 -7.36 -16.71
CA LEU A 63 -7.08 -6.68 -15.43
C LEU A 63 -6.91 -5.18 -15.66
N ASP A 64 -7.95 -4.38 -15.37
CA ASP A 64 -7.80 -2.94 -15.15
C ASP A 64 -7.50 -2.71 -13.68
N ILE A 65 -6.31 -2.19 -13.40
CA ILE A 65 -5.74 -2.09 -12.06
C ILE A 65 -5.44 -0.64 -11.78
N LEU A 66 -5.95 -0.14 -10.65
CA LEU A 66 -5.58 1.14 -10.08
C LEU A 66 -5.02 0.90 -8.68
N GLN A 67 -3.74 1.17 -8.48
CA GLN A 67 -3.12 1.10 -7.16
C GLN A 67 -2.60 2.48 -6.77
N LYS A 68 -2.98 2.93 -5.57
CA LYS A 68 -2.55 4.18 -4.97
C LYS A 68 -1.93 3.88 -3.61
N ILE A 69 -0.74 4.41 -3.36
CA ILE A 69 -0.01 4.29 -2.10
C ILE A 69 0.31 5.69 -1.61
N ASP A 70 -0.40 6.14 -0.59
CA ASP A 70 -0.08 7.38 0.10
C ASP A 70 0.74 7.08 1.36
N SER A 71 1.74 7.91 1.64
CA SER A 71 2.60 7.80 2.83
C SER A 71 3.00 9.18 3.35
N VAL A 72 3.06 9.35 4.66
CA VAL A 72 3.58 10.59 5.28
C VAL A 72 5.11 10.53 5.26
N VAL A 73 5.76 11.57 4.74
CA VAL A 73 7.23 11.66 4.70
C VAL A 73 7.74 12.14 6.06
N PRO A 74 8.50 11.34 6.82
CA PRO A 74 9.05 11.76 8.10
C PRO A 74 9.97 12.96 7.95
N ASN A 75 9.93 13.89 8.90
CA ASN A 75 10.83 15.05 8.98
C ASN A 75 10.79 16.01 7.77
N SER A 76 9.75 15.94 6.95
CA SER A 76 9.56 16.80 5.77
C SER A 76 8.35 17.73 5.93
N ASN A 77 8.10 18.19 7.16
CA ASN A 77 7.00 19.12 7.41
C ASN A 77 7.34 20.50 6.82
N VAL A 78 6.35 21.12 6.17
CA VAL A 78 6.45 22.46 5.61
C VAL A 78 5.75 23.42 6.56
N ASN A 79 6.42 24.52 6.93
CA ASN A 79 5.79 25.56 7.74
C ASN A 79 4.96 26.49 6.84
N ILE A 80 3.65 26.50 7.03
CA ILE A 80 2.71 27.35 6.28
C ILE A 80 1.90 28.16 7.31
N GLY A 81 2.09 29.48 7.32
CA GLY A 81 1.34 30.37 8.23
C GLY A 81 1.59 30.11 9.72
N GLY A 82 2.76 29.57 10.10
CA GLY A 82 3.07 29.20 11.49
C GLY A 82 2.67 27.77 11.87
N ASN A 83 2.03 27.02 10.97
CA ASN A 83 1.67 25.62 11.19
C ASN A 83 2.64 24.65 10.53
N SER A 84 2.97 23.58 11.23
CA SER A 84 3.73 22.45 10.70
C SER A 84 2.81 21.52 9.91
N VAL A 85 2.92 21.54 8.58
CA VAL A 85 2.09 20.74 7.67
C VAL A 85 2.87 19.51 7.18
N PRO A 86 2.37 18.28 7.34
CA PRO A 86 3.06 17.08 6.88
C PRO A 86 3.08 16.99 5.35
N THR A 87 4.20 16.52 4.79
CA THR A 87 4.29 16.19 3.36
C THR A 87 3.78 14.77 3.13
N ILE A 88 2.83 14.62 2.20
CA ILE A 88 2.29 13.33 1.78
C ILE A 88 2.95 12.94 0.45
N SER A 89 3.62 11.80 0.43
CA SER A 89 4.12 11.17 -0.79
C SER A 89 3.06 10.21 -1.35
N THR A 90 2.67 10.42 -2.60
CA THR A 90 1.71 9.58 -3.32
C THR A 90 2.41 8.85 -4.45
N ARG A 91 2.23 7.53 -4.50
CA ARG A 91 2.63 6.68 -5.62
C ARG A 91 1.36 6.13 -6.26
N TYR A 92 1.24 6.27 -7.58
CA TYR A 92 0.02 5.92 -8.31
C TYR A 92 0.37 5.16 -9.58
N ILE A 93 -0.33 4.06 -9.82
CA ILE A 93 -0.28 3.30 -11.06
C ILE A 93 -1.70 3.00 -11.53
N ARG A 94 -1.93 3.19 -12.83
CA ARG A 94 -3.10 2.69 -13.54
C ARG A 94 -2.63 1.95 -14.77
N THR A 95 -3.01 0.69 -14.90
CA THR A 95 -2.56 -0.16 -16.00
C THR A 95 -3.63 -1.15 -16.39
N ASN A 96 -3.63 -1.51 -17.67
CA ASN A 96 -4.41 -2.62 -18.19
C ASN A 96 -3.44 -3.69 -18.67
N VAL A 97 -3.55 -4.88 -18.11
CA VAL A 97 -2.62 -5.98 -18.37
C VAL A 97 -3.40 -7.26 -18.62
N SER A 98 -2.85 -8.14 -19.45
CA SER A 98 -3.38 -9.49 -19.64
C SER A 98 -2.37 -10.49 -19.12
N ALA A 99 -2.85 -11.44 -18.31
CA ALA A 99 -2.02 -12.47 -17.72
C ALA A 99 -2.73 -13.83 -17.77
N PRO A 100 -1.98 -14.92 -18.05
CA PRO A 100 -2.50 -16.27 -17.87
C PRO A 100 -2.86 -16.54 -16.41
N ASN A 101 -3.85 -17.41 -16.19
CA ASN A 101 -4.18 -17.90 -14.85
C ASN A 101 -2.92 -18.42 -14.11
N CYS A 102 -2.80 -18.09 -12.84
CA CYS A 102 -1.68 -18.49 -11.97
C CYS A 102 -0.28 -18.00 -12.39
N SER A 103 -0.17 -17.09 -13.36
CA SER A 103 1.10 -16.50 -13.76
C SER A 103 1.36 -15.19 -13.00
N THR A 104 2.61 -14.93 -12.63
CA THR A 104 3.00 -13.64 -12.03
C THR A 104 3.51 -12.70 -13.11
N ILE A 105 2.90 -11.52 -13.21
CA ILE A 105 3.32 -10.45 -14.11
C ILE A 105 3.87 -9.26 -13.33
N VAL A 106 4.83 -8.57 -13.93
CA VAL A 106 5.35 -7.30 -13.43
C VAL A 106 4.55 -6.18 -14.08
N LEU A 107 3.83 -5.40 -13.26
CA LEU A 107 3.01 -4.28 -13.75
C LEU A 107 3.84 -3.05 -14.09
N GLY A 108 4.99 -2.92 -13.42
CA GLY A 108 5.94 -1.84 -13.60
C GLY A 108 6.79 -1.61 -12.36
N GLY A 109 7.59 -0.55 -12.41
CA GLY A 109 8.35 -0.07 -11.27
C GLY A 109 8.78 1.39 -11.41
N LEU A 110 9.05 2.02 -10.27
CA LEU A 110 9.58 3.37 -10.18
C LEU A 110 10.90 3.33 -9.43
N ILE A 111 11.94 3.90 -10.02
CA ILE A 111 13.25 4.06 -9.39
C ILE A 111 13.47 5.56 -9.19
N GLN A 112 13.64 5.97 -7.94
CA GLN A 112 13.97 7.33 -7.57
C GLN A 112 15.40 7.36 -7.04
N ASP A 113 16.28 8.12 -7.70
CA ASP A 113 17.68 8.31 -7.31
C ASP A 113 17.89 9.79 -6.92
N ASN A 114 18.16 10.06 -5.65
CA ASN A 114 18.41 11.39 -5.12
C ASN A 114 19.88 11.52 -4.67
N LYS A 115 20.64 12.39 -5.32
CA LYS A 115 22.05 12.65 -5.01
C LYS A 115 22.20 14.07 -4.52
N ASN A 116 22.53 14.24 -3.25
CA ASN A 116 22.78 15.54 -2.65
C ASN A 116 24.27 15.67 -2.29
N VAL A 117 24.95 16.65 -2.88
CA VAL A 117 26.36 16.94 -2.59
C VAL A 117 26.45 18.33 -1.98
N SER A 118 26.67 18.40 -0.67
CA SER A 118 26.91 19.64 0.06
C SER A 118 28.41 19.87 0.23
N LYS A 119 28.91 21.03 -0.20
CA LYS A 119 30.31 21.43 -0.05
C LYS A 119 30.38 22.65 0.84
N GLY A 120 31.00 22.52 2.00
CA GLY A 120 31.34 23.63 2.90
C GLY A 120 32.85 23.83 2.92
N GLY A 121 33.32 25.02 3.29
CA GLY A 121 34.76 25.26 3.43
C GLY A 121 35.09 26.73 3.64
N ILE A 122 36.33 26.99 4.01
CA ILE A 122 36.81 28.36 4.20
C ILE A 122 36.94 29.04 2.82
N PRO A 123 36.40 30.25 2.62
CA PRO A 123 36.56 30.99 1.37
C PRO A 123 38.06 31.20 1.05
N TYR A 124 38.41 31.18 -0.25
CA TYR A 124 39.77 31.19 -0.81
C TYR A 124 40.62 29.94 -0.54
N LEU A 125 40.77 29.49 0.70
CA LEU A 125 41.62 28.33 1.07
C LEU A 125 41.10 27.00 0.50
N SER A 126 39.76 26.83 0.45
CA SER A 126 39.11 25.62 -0.08
C SER A 126 39.32 25.37 -1.58
N LYS A 127 39.81 26.37 -2.33
CA LYS A 127 40.05 26.28 -3.78
C LYS A 127 41.50 25.96 -4.16
N LEU A 128 42.43 25.94 -3.20
CA LEU A 128 43.83 25.64 -3.48
C LEU A 128 44.00 24.17 -3.93
N PRO A 129 44.75 23.90 -5.00
CA PRO A 129 44.82 22.56 -5.60
C PRO A 129 45.51 21.53 -4.69
N VAL A 130 46.49 21.95 -3.89
CA VAL A 130 47.30 21.05 -3.03
C VAL A 130 46.73 20.95 -1.62
N VAL A 131 46.30 22.07 -1.03
CA VAL A 131 45.87 22.13 0.38
C VAL A 131 44.37 22.34 0.56
N GLY A 132 43.63 22.72 -0.49
CA GLY A 132 42.20 22.99 -0.43
C GLY A 132 41.33 21.83 0.06
N PRO A 133 41.68 20.54 -0.16
CA PRO A 133 40.97 19.41 0.44
C PRO A 133 40.96 19.41 1.97
N LEU A 134 41.98 19.98 2.64
CA LEU A 134 42.05 20.08 4.11
C LEU A 134 41.15 21.19 4.68
N PHE A 135 40.81 22.18 3.85
CA PHE A 135 40.01 23.36 4.23
C PHE A 135 38.56 23.33 3.68
N ARG A 136 38.14 22.19 3.13
CA ARG A 136 36.77 21.95 2.65
C ARG A 136 36.19 20.69 3.28
N ASN A 137 34.91 20.73 3.59
CA ASN A 137 34.11 19.59 3.93
C ASN A 137 33.19 19.26 2.75
N THR A 138 33.11 17.98 2.36
CA THR A 138 32.18 17.53 1.30
C THR A 138 31.33 16.42 1.88
N ILE A 139 30.03 16.68 2.00
CA ILE A 139 29.02 15.72 2.41
C ILE A 139 28.33 15.22 1.14
N LYS A 140 28.33 13.91 0.92
CA LYS A 140 27.62 13.27 -0.19
C LYS A 140 26.54 12.37 0.40
N ASN A 141 25.29 12.69 0.14
CA ASN A 141 24.14 11.87 0.48
C ASN A 141 23.57 11.27 -0.81
N HIS A 142 23.26 9.98 -0.79
CA HIS A 142 22.72 9.26 -1.93
C HIS A 142 21.56 8.38 -1.46
N ASP A 143 20.34 8.75 -1.83
CA ASP A 143 19.13 8.03 -1.47
C ASP A 143 18.52 7.40 -2.72
N ARG A 144 18.39 6.07 -2.75
CA ARG A 144 17.76 5.32 -3.85
C ARG A 144 16.52 4.59 -3.33
N THR A 145 15.37 4.87 -3.92
CA THR A 145 14.09 4.22 -3.60
C THR A 145 13.57 3.47 -4.82
N GLU A 146 13.20 2.21 -4.64
CA GLU A 146 12.65 1.36 -5.69
C GLU A 146 11.27 0.85 -5.31
N LEU A 147 10.32 0.96 -6.23
CA LEU A 147 9.01 0.35 -6.13
C LEU A 147 8.87 -0.63 -7.30
N ILE A 148 8.59 -1.89 -7.00
CA ILE A 148 8.26 -2.92 -7.99
C ILE A 148 6.90 -3.48 -7.64
N ILE A 149 6.02 -3.59 -8.64
CA ILE A 149 4.66 -4.06 -8.45
C ILE A 149 4.47 -5.35 -9.23
N LEU A 150 4.18 -6.42 -8.50
CA LEU A 150 3.90 -7.75 -9.05
C LEU A 150 2.46 -8.13 -8.78
N MET A 151 1.86 -8.87 -9.71
CA MET A 151 0.52 -9.38 -9.56
C MET A 151 0.43 -10.81 -10.09
N ARG A 152 -0.35 -11.65 -9.41
CA ARG A 152 -0.70 -12.99 -9.85
C ARG A 152 -2.22 -13.18 -9.81
N PRO A 153 -2.93 -13.21 -10.94
CA PRO A 153 -4.34 -13.58 -10.94
C PRO A 153 -4.53 -15.08 -10.74
N GLU A 154 -5.62 -15.44 -10.08
CA GLU A 154 -6.06 -16.82 -9.90
C GLU A 154 -7.57 -16.90 -10.20
N VAL A 155 -7.94 -17.74 -11.16
CA VAL A 155 -9.33 -17.94 -11.62
C VAL A 155 -9.88 -19.22 -11.02
N ASN A 156 -11.00 -19.10 -10.31
CA ASN A 156 -11.71 -20.23 -9.70
C ASN A 156 -13.06 -20.43 -10.37
N LEU A 157 -13.29 -21.62 -10.92
CA LEU A 157 -14.50 -21.94 -11.69
C LEU A 157 -15.53 -22.71 -10.87
N THR A 158 -15.08 -23.48 -9.87
CA THR A 158 -15.98 -24.33 -9.09
C THR A 158 -16.07 -23.87 -7.64
N LYS A 159 -17.22 -24.17 -7.01
CA LYS A 159 -17.39 -23.98 -5.56
C LYS A 159 -16.35 -24.79 -4.77
N LEU A 160 -16.00 -25.98 -5.24
CA LEU A 160 -15.01 -26.84 -4.59
C LEU A 160 -13.60 -26.20 -4.59
N ASP A 161 -13.22 -25.52 -5.67
CA ASP A 161 -11.94 -24.81 -5.74
C ASP A 161 -11.93 -23.61 -4.78
N LEU A 162 -13.05 -22.90 -4.66
CA LEU A 162 -13.20 -21.83 -3.67
C LEU A 162 -13.07 -22.36 -2.24
N TYR A 163 -13.68 -23.50 -1.91
CA TYR A 163 -13.54 -24.14 -0.59
C TYR A 163 -12.08 -24.53 -0.29
N ARG A 164 -11.38 -25.15 -1.26
CA ARG A 164 -9.97 -25.53 -1.10
C ARG A 164 -9.06 -24.32 -0.90
N LEU A 165 -9.32 -23.23 -1.64
CA LEU A 165 -8.54 -22.00 -1.49
C LEU A 165 -8.80 -21.29 -0.17
N ARG A 166 -10.04 -21.32 0.33
CA ARG A 166 -10.38 -20.84 1.66
C ARG A 166 -9.62 -21.64 2.72
N GLN A 167 -9.72 -22.97 2.71
CA GLN A 167 -8.99 -23.84 3.65
C GLN A 167 -7.49 -23.58 3.63
N LYS A 168 -6.89 -23.50 2.44
CA LYS A 168 -5.45 -23.21 2.29
C LYS A 168 -5.06 -21.82 2.83
N HIS A 169 -5.93 -20.82 2.72
CA HIS A 169 -5.68 -19.49 3.29
C HIS A 169 -5.88 -19.48 4.80
N GLU A 170 -6.88 -20.19 5.29
CA GLU A 170 -7.20 -20.35 6.70
C GLU A 170 -6.03 -20.99 7.46
N ASP A 171 -5.47 -22.09 6.95
CA ASP A 171 -4.29 -22.77 7.50
C ASP A 171 -3.07 -21.85 7.63
N ARG A 172 -2.96 -20.86 6.75
CA ARG A 172 -1.82 -19.94 6.66
C ARG A 172 -2.02 -18.64 7.43
N SER A 173 -3.26 -18.24 7.68
CA SER A 173 -3.58 -16.92 8.19
C SER A 173 -4.35 -16.94 9.51
N HIS A 174 -4.73 -18.11 10.02
CA HIS A 174 -5.56 -18.31 11.21
C HIS A 174 -6.94 -17.61 11.17
N PHE A 175 -7.34 -17.04 10.02
CA PHE A 175 -8.67 -16.51 9.78
C PHE A 175 -9.60 -17.64 9.34
N GLY A 176 -10.36 -18.25 10.24
CA GLY A 176 -11.40 -19.16 9.76
C GLY A 176 -12.40 -19.81 10.71
N PRO A 177 -12.07 -20.23 11.96
CA PRO A 177 -13.09 -20.88 12.79
C PRO A 177 -14.17 -19.90 13.30
N GLU A 178 -13.89 -18.59 13.34
CA GLU A 178 -14.86 -17.58 13.84
C GLU A 178 -15.89 -17.12 12.80
N LEU A 179 -15.61 -17.27 11.49
CA LEU A 179 -16.54 -16.81 10.44
C LEU A 179 -17.75 -17.73 10.23
N GLU A 180 -17.74 -18.92 10.83
CA GLU A 180 -18.83 -19.90 10.71
C GLU A 180 -19.76 -19.90 11.92
N GLN A 181 -19.43 -19.17 12.99
CA GLN A 181 -20.16 -19.28 14.26
C GLN A 181 -21.35 -18.30 14.40
N ASP A 182 -21.37 -17.20 13.64
CA ASP A 182 -22.36 -16.13 13.82
C ASP A 182 -23.55 -16.14 12.84
N ASP A 183 -23.50 -16.90 11.72
CA ASP A 183 -24.48 -16.78 10.63
C ASP A 183 -25.55 -17.88 10.56
N CYS A 184 -25.66 -18.73 11.58
CA CYS A 184 -26.65 -19.80 11.56
C CYS A 184 -27.27 -20.05 12.93
N PRO A 185 -28.47 -19.49 13.20
CA PRO A 185 -29.16 -19.67 14.49
C PRO A 185 -29.58 -21.12 14.77
N ASP A 186 -29.64 -21.97 13.73
CA ASP A 186 -30.04 -23.39 13.83
C ASP A 186 -28.91 -24.38 13.54
N CYS A 187 -27.66 -23.92 13.40
CA CYS A 187 -26.56 -24.84 13.15
C CYS A 187 -26.14 -25.54 14.45
N PRO A 188 -25.98 -26.87 14.45
CA PRO A 188 -25.46 -27.57 15.61
C PRO A 188 -24.06 -27.03 15.89
N LYS A 189 -23.87 -26.45 17.09
CA LYS A 189 -22.57 -25.95 17.54
C LYS A 189 -21.54 -27.07 17.34
N ALA A 190 -20.48 -26.79 16.61
CA ALA A 190 -19.37 -27.72 16.43
C ALA A 190 -18.83 -28.06 17.83
N GLY A 191 -19.18 -29.25 18.31
CA GLY A 191 -18.64 -29.79 19.54
C GLY A 191 -17.14 -29.95 19.40
N ASP A 192 -16.44 -29.58 20.46
CA ASP A 192 -15.00 -29.76 20.61
C ASP A 192 -14.57 -31.15 20.12
N GLY A 193 -13.68 -31.16 19.13
CA GLY A 193 -12.91 -32.33 18.71
C GLY A 193 -13.70 -33.48 18.09
N LYS A 194 -13.65 -33.56 16.76
CA LYS A 194 -13.27 -34.79 16.03
C LYS A 194 -12.99 -34.45 14.57
N GLN A 195 -11.70 -34.51 14.23
CA GLN A 195 -11.20 -34.59 12.87
C GLN A 195 -12.07 -35.58 12.08
N LEU A 196 -12.74 -35.12 11.02
CA LEU A 196 -13.42 -36.01 10.10
C LEU A 196 -12.35 -36.90 9.44
N PRO A 197 -12.56 -38.23 9.36
CA PRO A 197 -11.61 -39.10 8.69
C PRO A 197 -11.49 -38.67 7.21
N PRO A 198 -10.29 -38.77 6.63
CA PRO A 198 -10.10 -38.43 5.22
C PRO A 198 -11.03 -39.29 4.36
N PRO A 199 -11.60 -38.72 3.28
CA PRO A 199 -12.48 -39.47 2.40
C PRO A 199 -11.70 -40.63 1.74
N ASP A 200 -12.25 -41.84 1.85
CA ASP A 200 -11.70 -43.05 1.26
C ASP A 200 -11.67 -42.92 -0.26
N VAL A 201 -10.46 -42.77 -0.81
CA VAL A 201 -10.22 -42.81 -2.24
C VAL A 201 -10.07 -44.28 -2.64
N PRO A 202 -10.93 -44.85 -3.51
CA PRO A 202 -10.79 -46.23 -3.92
C PRO A 202 -9.47 -46.41 -4.69
N SER A 203 -8.68 -47.39 -4.25
CA SER A 203 -7.42 -47.75 -4.89
C SER A 203 -7.67 -48.21 -6.33
N ALA A 204 -7.04 -47.54 -7.28
CA ALA A 204 -7.08 -47.94 -8.68
C ALA A 204 -6.46 -49.34 -8.82
N LYS A 205 -7.30 -50.33 -9.17
CA LYS A 205 -6.82 -51.64 -9.63
C LYS A 205 -6.15 -51.43 -10.98
N GLY A 206 -4.88 -51.79 -11.05
CA GLY A 206 -4.16 -51.89 -12.32
C GLY A 206 -4.67 -53.06 -13.15
N GLU A 207 -4.78 -52.82 -14.45
CA GLU A 207 -4.59 -53.77 -15.54
C GLU A 207 -3.35 -53.34 -16.33
#